data_AF-Q0DYB5-F1
#
_entry.id   AF-Q0DYB5-F1
#
_cell.length_a   1.000
_cell.length_b   1.000
_cell.length_c   1.000
_cell.angle_alpha   90.00
_cell.angle_beta   90.00
_cell.angle_gamma   90.00
#
_symmetry.space_group_name_H-M   'P 1'
#
loop_
_entity.id
_entity.type
_entity.pdbx_description
1 polymer ?
#
loop_
_entity_poly.entity_id
_entity_poly.type
_entity_poly.pdbx_seq_one_letter_code
_entity_poly.pdbx_strand_id
1 'polypeptide(L)'
;MIREALSEAQVVLSTNTGAADPLIRRTCCFDLVIIDEAGQAIEPSCWIPILQGKRCILAGDHCQLAPVILSRKALDGGLGKSLLERASSLHNGLLTTRLTVQHRMNDSIASWASKEMYHGLLKSSHSVASQTLADSPVVKATWITRCPLLLLDTRMPYGALDTGCGEQIDLSGTGSFYNDGEADIVTQHVLNLVHCGVSPTAIAVQSPYIAQVQLLRERLEEYPGLSGVEVSTIDSFQGREADAVVISMVRSNPLGAVGFLGDSRRMNVAITRACRHVTVVCDTSTICHSTFLARLLRHIRRYGQVKHVVPGSLDGVSGLGFSQPTLPSIS
;
A
#
# COMPACT_ATOMS: atom_id res chain seq x y z
N MET A 1 -35.59 6.17 23.40
CA MET A 1 -35.05 5.93 22.05
C MET A 1 -33.61 5.41 22.04
N ILE A 2 -32.54 6.22 22.22
CA ILE A 2 -31.15 5.69 22.08
C ILE A 2 -30.82 4.60 23.11
N ARG A 3 -31.23 4.77 24.37
CA ARG A 3 -30.99 3.74 25.41
C ARG A 3 -31.73 2.43 25.12
N GLU A 4 -32.97 2.51 24.64
CA GLU A 4 -33.76 1.32 24.26
C GLU A 4 -33.09 0.60 23.11
N ALA A 5 -32.67 1.35 22.07
CA ALA A 5 -31.93 0.80 20.94
C ALA A 5 -30.64 0.11 21.39
N LEU A 6 -29.87 0.71 22.31
CA LEU A 6 -28.66 0.09 22.86
C LEU A 6 -28.94 -1.14 23.73
N SER A 7 -30.04 -1.17 24.48
CA SER A 7 -30.40 -2.33 25.30
C SER A 7 -30.94 -3.51 24.50
N GLU A 8 -31.56 -3.24 23.35
CA GLU A 8 -32.10 -4.27 22.45
C GLU A 8 -31.05 -4.73 21.41
N ALA A 9 -30.02 -3.93 21.15
CA ALA A 9 -28.98 -4.24 20.19
C ALA A 9 -28.14 -5.45 20.64
N GLN A 10 -28.06 -6.46 19.77
CA GLN A 10 -27.16 -7.59 19.96
C GLN A 10 -25.69 -7.24 19.67
N VAL A 11 -25.47 -6.21 18.85
CA VAL A 11 -24.15 -5.72 18.45
C VAL A 11 -24.15 -4.19 18.52
N VAL A 12 -23.15 -3.62 19.19
CA VAL A 12 -22.92 -2.19 19.28
C VAL A 12 -21.57 -1.87 18.66
N LEU A 13 -21.56 -0.99 17.66
CA LEU A 13 -20.34 -0.52 17.00
C LEU A 13 -19.95 0.85 17.57
N SER A 14 -18.68 1.03 17.86
CA SER A 14 -18.14 2.29 18.36
C SER A 14 -16.65 2.39 18.06
N THR A 15 -16.11 3.60 18.06
CA THR A 15 -14.67 3.79 18.11
C THR A 15 -14.16 3.45 19.52
N ASN A 16 -12.86 3.21 19.66
CA ASN A 16 -12.25 2.97 20.97
C ASN A 16 -12.60 4.06 21.99
N THR A 17 -12.54 5.34 21.59
CA THR A 17 -12.92 6.46 22.45
C THR A 17 -14.43 6.59 22.62
N GLY A 18 -15.21 6.33 21.57
CA GLY A 18 -16.67 6.35 21.63
C GLY A 18 -17.25 5.36 22.63
N ALA A 19 -16.57 4.23 22.90
CA ALA A 19 -16.96 3.27 23.92
C ALA A 19 -16.95 3.86 25.35
N ALA A 20 -16.32 5.02 25.57
CA ALA A 20 -16.40 5.75 26.84
C ALA A 20 -17.71 6.52 27.02
N ASP A 21 -18.56 6.62 26.00
CA ASP A 21 -19.82 7.36 26.06
C ASP A 21 -20.70 6.84 27.22
N PRO A 22 -21.23 7.73 28.07
CA PRO A 22 -22.07 7.33 29.19
C PRO A 22 -23.28 6.48 28.81
N LEU A 23 -23.83 6.60 27.60
CA LEU A 23 -24.92 5.77 27.12
C LEU A 23 -24.46 4.34 26.87
N ILE A 24 -23.26 4.13 26.32
CA ILE A 24 -22.69 2.80 26.10
C ILE A 24 -22.25 2.19 27.43
N ARG A 25 -21.55 2.95 28.28
CA ARG A 25 -21.07 2.47 29.59
C ARG A 25 -22.17 2.09 30.57
N ARG A 26 -23.36 2.67 30.39
CA ARG A 26 -24.55 2.36 31.19
C ARG A 26 -25.40 1.25 30.60
N THR A 27 -25.14 0.86 29.35
CA THR A 27 -25.63 -0.42 28.81
C THR A 27 -24.97 -1.54 29.62
N CYS A 28 -25.69 -2.65 29.83
CA CYS A 28 -25.17 -3.82 30.52
C CYS A 28 -23.80 -4.26 29.97
N CYS A 29 -22.96 -4.89 30.81
CA CYS A 29 -21.66 -5.40 30.38
C CYS A 29 -21.80 -6.36 29.19
N PHE A 30 -20.97 -6.17 28.17
CA PHE A 30 -20.94 -7.02 26.98
C PHE A 30 -20.27 -8.36 27.31
N ASP A 31 -20.73 -9.45 26.66
CA ASP A 31 -20.07 -10.75 26.80
C ASP A 31 -18.74 -10.82 26.05
N LEU A 32 -18.63 -10.07 24.95
CA LEU A 32 -17.49 -10.06 24.05
C LEU A 32 -17.27 -8.65 23.46
N VAL A 33 -16.00 -8.24 23.43
CA VAL A 33 -15.54 -7.04 22.73
C VAL A 33 -14.61 -7.47 21.60
N ILE A 34 -14.88 -6.99 20.39
CA ILE A 34 -14.01 -7.22 19.23
C ILE A 34 -13.41 -5.88 18.84
N ILE A 35 -12.09 -5.80 18.80
CA ILE A 35 -11.37 -4.62 18.30
C ILE A 35 -10.78 -5.00 16.95
N ASP A 36 -11.33 -4.42 15.90
CA ASP A 36 -10.78 -4.53 14.55
C ASP A 36 -9.64 -3.53 14.34
N GLU A 37 -8.73 -3.83 13.41
CA GLU A 37 -7.51 -3.06 13.14
C GLU A 37 -6.70 -2.71 14.41
N ALA A 38 -6.69 -3.63 15.39
CA ALA A 38 -6.03 -3.46 16.67
C ALA A 38 -4.49 -3.31 16.56
N GLY A 39 -3.92 -3.63 15.40
CA GLY A 39 -2.52 -3.37 15.05
C GLY A 39 -2.18 -1.88 14.96
N GLN A 40 -3.16 -1.05 14.58
CA GLN A 40 -3.02 0.41 14.39
C GLN A 40 -3.48 1.21 15.63
N ALA A 41 -4.21 0.60 16.55
CA ALA A 41 -4.66 1.28 17.76
C ALA A 41 -3.53 1.38 18.82
N ILE A 42 -3.38 2.55 19.44
CA ILE A 42 -2.54 2.65 20.64
C ILE A 42 -3.19 1.84 21.76
N GLU A 43 -2.38 1.14 22.53
CA GLU A 43 -2.87 0.26 23.59
C GLU A 43 -3.79 0.94 24.61
N PRO A 44 -3.52 2.17 25.10
CA PRO A 44 -4.45 2.85 26.00
C PRO A 44 -5.86 3.03 25.41
N SER A 45 -5.98 3.20 24.09
CA SER A 45 -7.28 3.32 23.44
C SER A 45 -8.05 2.00 23.46
N CYS A 46 -7.37 0.87 23.26
CA CYS A 46 -7.99 -0.45 23.27
C CYS A 46 -8.59 -0.80 24.63
N TRP A 47 -8.01 -0.31 25.73
CA TRP A 47 -8.51 -0.59 27.07
C TRP A 47 -9.90 0.02 27.33
N ILE A 48 -10.28 1.08 26.62
CA ILE A 48 -11.59 1.73 26.82
C ILE A 48 -12.75 0.76 26.53
N PRO A 49 -12.86 0.15 25.32
CA PRO A 49 -13.90 -0.85 25.05
C PRO A 49 -13.66 -2.16 25.80
N ILE A 50 -12.41 -2.60 26.01
CA ILE A 50 -12.11 -3.86 26.73
C ILE A 50 -12.75 -3.88 28.11
N LEU A 51 -12.72 -2.76 28.83
CA LEU A 51 -13.30 -2.65 30.18
C LEU A 51 -14.83 -2.76 30.20
N GLN A 52 -15.51 -2.71 29.05
CA GLN A 52 -16.96 -2.91 28.94
C GLN A 52 -17.34 -4.39 28.73
N GLY A 53 -16.38 -5.27 28.45
CA GLY A 53 -16.60 -6.66 28.07
C GLY A 53 -16.02 -7.68 29.04
N LYS A 54 -16.59 -8.89 29.08
CA LYS A 54 -16.03 -10.04 29.83
C LYS A 54 -14.84 -10.70 29.13
N ARG A 55 -14.81 -10.64 27.79
CA ARG A 55 -13.78 -11.23 26.92
C ARG A 55 -13.46 -10.26 25.79
N CYS A 56 -12.24 -10.34 25.27
CA CYS A 56 -11.82 -9.53 24.14
C CYS A 56 -11.17 -10.37 23.04
N ILE A 57 -11.48 -10.06 21.78
CA ILE A 57 -10.76 -10.51 20.60
C ILE A 57 -10.14 -9.28 19.94
N LEU A 58 -8.84 -9.37 19.65
CA LEU A 58 -8.11 -8.37 18.89
C LEU A 58 -7.89 -8.92 17.47
N ALA A 59 -8.41 -8.22 16.48
CA ALA A 59 -8.22 -8.54 15.07
C ALA A 59 -7.37 -7.45 14.40
N GLY A 60 -6.57 -7.83 13.41
CA GLY A 60 -5.73 -6.90 12.66
C GLY A 60 -4.35 -7.49 12.36
N ASP A 61 -3.47 -6.65 11.83
CA ASP A 61 -2.13 -7.04 11.40
C ASP A 61 -1.07 -6.07 11.92
N HIS A 62 -0.24 -6.53 12.86
CA HIS A 62 0.85 -5.74 13.44
C HIS A 62 2.05 -5.55 12.49
N CYS A 63 2.09 -6.27 11.36
CA CYS A 63 3.07 -6.06 10.30
C CYS A 63 2.62 -5.00 9.27
N GLN A 64 1.40 -4.45 9.41
CA GLN A 64 0.92 -3.27 8.67
C GLN A 64 1.11 -2.01 9.52
N LEU A 65 0.38 -0.92 9.24
CA LEU A 65 0.61 0.38 9.85
C LEU A 65 0.54 0.32 11.37
N ALA A 66 1.59 0.85 12.00
CA ALA A 66 1.65 1.03 13.43
C ALA A 66 0.73 2.20 13.86
N PRO A 67 0.44 2.34 15.16
CA PRO A 67 -0.24 3.51 15.68
C PRO A 67 0.54 4.80 15.36
N VAL A 68 -0.20 5.84 15.00
CA VAL A 68 0.39 7.16 14.70
C VAL A 68 0.78 7.84 16.01
N ILE A 69 2.09 7.94 16.25
CA ILE A 69 2.63 8.59 17.45
C ILE A 69 3.27 9.93 17.06
N LEU A 70 2.63 11.02 17.48
CA LEU A 70 3.11 12.38 17.19
C LEU A 70 4.35 12.77 18.02
N SER A 71 4.46 12.25 19.24
CA SER A 71 5.58 12.55 20.13
C SER A 71 6.69 11.53 19.96
N ARG A 72 7.88 11.98 19.52
CA ARG A 72 9.06 11.12 19.42
C ARG A 72 9.42 10.46 20.75
N LYS A 73 9.34 11.23 21.85
CA LYS A 73 9.55 10.71 23.21
C LYS A 73 8.58 9.58 23.57
N ALA A 74 7.31 9.68 23.17
CA ALA A 74 6.33 8.62 23.42
C ALA A 74 6.57 7.39 22.54
N LEU A 75 7.00 7.59 21.28
CA LEU A 75 7.37 6.50 20.39
C LEU A 75 8.57 5.72 20.94
N ASP A 76 9.63 6.44 21.34
CA ASP A 76 10.83 5.87 21.97
C ASP A 76 10.50 5.22 23.33
N GLY A 77 9.47 5.73 24.03
CA GLY A 77 8.90 5.13 25.24
C GLY A 77 8.03 3.89 25.00
N GLY A 78 7.84 3.47 23.74
CA GLY A 78 7.14 2.22 23.38
C GLY A 78 5.66 2.37 23.08
N LEU A 79 5.09 3.58 23.00
CA LEU A 79 3.67 3.80 22.68
C LEU A 79 3.32 3.32 21.25
N GLY A 80 4.30 3.19 20.37
CA GLY A 80 4.12 2.65 19.01
C GLY A 80 3.89 1.13 18.97
N LYS A 81 4.10 0.41 20.08
CA LYS A 81 3.76 -1.01 20.16
C LYS A 81 2.28 -1.15 20.50
N SER A 82 1.49 -1.67 19.56
CA SER A 82 0.06 -1.88 19.77
C SER A 82 -0.23 -3.01 20.76
N LEU A 83 -1.45 -3.04 21.29
CA LEU A 83 -1.89 -4.12 22.17
C LEU A 83 -1.90 -5.46 21.45
N LEU A 84 -2.25 -5.50 20.15
CA LEU A 84 -2.20 -6.72 19.34
C LEU A 84 -0.77 -7.26 19.24
N GLU A 85 0.21 -6.40 18.97
CA GLU A 85 1.63 -6.80 18.91
C GLU A 85 2.16 -7.26 20.28
N ARG A 86 1.67 -6.67 21.37
CA ARG A 86 2.01 -7.13 22.72
C ARG A 86 1.39 -8.50 23.01
N ALA A 87 0.09 -8.62 22.77
CA ALA A 87 -0.69 -9.84 23.00
C ALA A 87 -0.17 -11.02 22.17
N SER A 88 0.34 -10.77 20.95
CA SER A 88 0.89 -11.83 20.10
C SER A 88 2.10 -12.54 20.69
N SER A 89 2.83 -11.87 21.59
CA SER A 89 3.98 -12.43 22.30
C SER A 89 3.64 -13.04 23.66
N LEU A 90 2.43 -12.81 24.19
CA LEU A 90 2.03 -13.34 25.49
C LEU A 90 1.84 -14.86 25.44
N HIS A 91 2.21 -15.53 26.53
CA HIS A 91 2.10 -16.99 26.68
C HIS A 91 2.69 -17.76 25.48
N ASN A 92 3.83 -17.30 24.95
CA ASN A 92 4.50 -17.88 23.79
C ASN A 92 3.60 -17.99 22.54
N GLY A 93 2.67 -17.03 22.37
CA GLY A 93 1.74 -17.00 21.24
C GLY A 93 0.53 -17.92 21.37
N LEU A 94 0.33 -18.58 22.54
CA LEU A 94 -0.81 -19.49 22.77
C LEU A 94 -2.18 -18.84 22.50
N LEU A 95 -2.29 -17.53 22.74
CA LEU A 95 -3.53 -16.78 22.56
C LEU A 95 -3.70 -16.22 21.14
N THR A 96 -2.79 -16.55 20.21
CA THR A 96 -2.75 -15.96 18.88
C THR A 96 -2.98 -17.00 17.80
N THR A 97 -4.02 -16.77 17.01
CA THR A 97 -4.27 -17.53 15.78
C THR A 97 -3.78 -16.70 14.59
N ARG A 98 -2.71 -17.14 13.94
CA ARG A 98 -2.24 -16.52 12.69
C ARG A 98 -2.99 -17.12 11.50
N LEU A 99 -3.67 -16.27 10.75
CA LEU A 99 -4.22 -16.65 9.45
C LEU A 99 -3.10 -16.67 8.41
N THR A 100 -2.91 -17.82 7.77
CA THR A 100 -1.79 -18.07 6.85
C THR A 100 -2.21 -18.19 5.39
N VAL A 101 -3.52 -18.15 5.09
CA VAL A 101 -4.04 -18.18 3.73
C VAL A 101 -4.63 -16.82 3.39
N GLN A 102 -4.17 -16.23 2.29
CA GLN A 102 -4.67 -14.96 1.77
C GLN A 102 -5.53 -15.19 0.51
N HIS A 103 -6.58 -14.37 0.37
CA HIS A 103 -7.57 -14.48 -0.71
C HIS A 103 -7.66 -13.21 -1.57
N ARG A 104 -6.65 -12.33 -1.49
CA ARG A 104 -6.65 -11.01 -2.13
C ARG A 104 -5.75 -10.95 -3.35
N MET A 105 -4.48 -11.35 -3.19
CA MET A 105 -3.38 -11.00 -4.09
C MET A 105 -2.98 -12.16 -4.98
N ASN A 106 -2.44 -11.84 -6.16
CA ASN A 106 -1.63 -12.78 -6.93
C ASN A 106 -0.41 -13.25 -6.10
N ASP A 107 0.00 -14.51 -6.28
CA ASP A 107 1.07 -15.11 -5.48
C ASP A 107 2.43 -14.43 -5.66
N SER A 108 2.72 -13.89 -6.85
CA SER A 108 3.96 -13.14 -7.06
C SER A 108 4.02 -11.87 -6.20
N ILE A 109 2.89 -11.19 -5.98
CA ILE A 109 2.78 -10.03 -5.07
C ILE A 109 2.83 -10.50 -3.62
N ALA A 110 2.02 -11.50 -3.27
CA ALA A 110 1.90 -12.01 -1.90
C ALA A 110 3.20 -12.63 -1.39
N SER A 111 3.97 -13.31 -2.24
CA SER A 111 5.19 -14.02 -1.86
C SER A 111 6.30 -13.10 -1.38
N TRP A 112 6.39 -11.87 -1.92
CA TRP A 112 7.30 -10.85 -1.40
C TRP A 112 6.92 -10.48 0.04
N ALA A 113 5.67 -10.07 0.24
CA ALA A 113 5.16 -9.67 1.55
C ALA A 113 5.28 -10.83 2.54
N SER A 114 4.93 -12.05 2.12
CA SER A 114 5.07 -13.29 2.89
C SER A 114 6.49 -13.46 3.40
N LYS A 115 7.49 -13.38 2.52
CA LYS A 115 8.89 -13.55 2.87
C LYS A 115 9.41 -12.45 3.80
N GLU A 116 9.11 -11.20 3.49
CA GLU A 116 9.68 -10.05 4.21
C GLU A 116 8.98 -9.75 5.53
N MET A 117 7.67 -9.98 5.62
CA MET A 117 6.82 -9.51 6.72
C MET A 117 6.18 -10.64 7.53
N TYR A 118 6.02 -11.83 6.94
CA TYR A 118 5.27 -12.95 7.54
C TYR A 118 6.08 -14.25 7.59
N HIS A 119 7.42 -14.17 7.50
CA HIS A 119 8.35 -15.30 7.59
C HIS A 119 8.06 -16.46 6.60
N GLY A 120 7.53 -16.14 5.42
CA GLY A 120 7.18 -17.12 4.39
C GLY A 120 5.93 -17.96 4.70
N LEU A 121 5.19 -17.63 5.76
CA LEU A 121 4.03 -18.41 6.19
C LEU A 121 2.73 -18.03 5.47
N LEU A 122 2.66 -16.83 4.90
CA LEU A 122 1.48 -16.39 4.15
C LEU A 122 1.47 -17.05 2.76
N LYS A 123 0.39 -17.76 2.45
CA LYS A 123 0.19 -18.50 1.21
C LYS A 123 -1.04 -18.00 0.48
N SER A 124 -0.97 -17.96 -0.84
CA SER A 124 -2.10 -17.57 -1.68
C SER A 124 -3.09 -18.73 -1.84
N SER A 125 -4.38 -18.45 -1.68
CA SER A 125 -5.43 -19.39 -2.06
C SER A 125 -5.36 -19.67 -3.56
N HIS A 126 -5.69 -20.90 -3.96
CA HIS A 126 -5.75 -21.30 -5.36
C HIS A 126 -6.68 -20.41 -6.21
N SER A 127 -7.70 -19.80 -5.59
CA SER A 127 -8.64 -18.90 -6.27
C SER A 127 -8.00 -17.59 -6.76
N VAL A 128 -6.88 -17.17 -6.18
CA VAL A 128 -6.23 -15.88 -6.50
C VAL A 128 -4.76 -16.02 -6.87
N ALA A 129 -4.14 -17.17 -6.61
CA ALA A 129 -2.69 -17.35 -6.75
C ALA A 129 -2.14 -16.98 -8.13
N SER A 130 -2.88 -17.26 -9.21
CA SER A 130 -2.49 -16.97 -10.58
C SER A 130 -3.23 -15.81 -11.21
N GLN A 131 -4.02 -15.04 -10.44
CA GLN A 131 -4.93 -14.05 -11.02
C GLN A 131 -4.18 -12.88 -11.64
N THR A 132 -4.67 -12.38 -12.77
CA THR A 132 -4.11 -11.23 -13.49
C THR A 132 -5.22 -10.30 -13.97
N LEU A 133 -4.87 -9.08 -14.40
CA LEU A 133 -5.85 -8.16 -14.99
C LEU A 133 -6.49 -8.76 -16.24
N ALA A 134 -5.74 -9.57 -17.01
CA ALA A 134 -6.20 -10.24 -18.22
C ALA A 134 -7.25 -11.34 -18.00
N ASP A 135 -7.54 -11.73 -16.76
CA ASP A 135 -8.60 -12.70 -16.45
C ASP A 135 -10.01 -12.08 -16.59
N SER A 136 -10.10 -10.74 -16.58
CA SER A 136 -11.34 -10.04 -16.86
C SER A 136 -11.65 -10.10 -18.36
N PRO A 137 -12.86 -10.53 -18.79
CA PRO A 137 -13.19 -10.70 -20.20
C PRO A 137 -13.21 -9.40 -21.00
N VAL A 138 -13.32 -8.25 -20.32
CA VAL A 138 -13.31 -6.91 -20.95
C VAL A 138 -11.90 -6.34 -21.08
N VAL A 139 -10.89 -6.96 -20.44
CA VAL A 139 -9.51 -6.49 -20.46
C VAL A 139 -8.75 -7.20 -21.58
N LYS A 140 -8.19 -6.43 -22.52
CA LYS A 140 -7.28 -6.91 -23.55
C LYS A 140 -6.08 -7.60 -22.89
N ALA A 141 -5.84 -8.84 -23.28
CA ALA A 141 -4.66 -9.59 -22.83
C ALA A 141 -3.39 -9.03 -23.49
N THR A 142 -2.50 -8.50 -22.67
CA THR A 142 -1.23 -7.89 -23.06
C THR A 142 -0.16 -8.36 -22.09
N TRP A 143 1.12 -8.10 -22.39
CA TRP A 143 2.16 -8.44 -21.42
C TRP A 143 2.01 -7.63 -20.12
N ILE A 144 1.50 -6.38 -20.18
CA ILE A 144 1.25 -5.54 -19.00
C ILE A 144 0.09 -6.12 -18.17
N THR A 145 -1.04 -6.47 -18.80
CA THR A 145 -2.23 -6.98 -18.08
C THR A 145 -2.05 -8.41 -17.56
N ARG A 146 -1.03 -9.13 -18.06
CA ARG A 146 -0.58 -10.44 -17.54
C ARG A 146 0.56 -10.33 -16.52
N CYS A 147 1.08 -9.14 -16.26
CA CYS A 147 2.23 -8.92 -15.38
C CYS A 147 1.73 -8.48 -14.00
N PRO A 148 1.85 -9.27 -12.92
CA PRO A 148 1.38 -8.84 -11.61
C PRO A 148 2.34 -7.87 -10.90
N LEU A 149 3.62 -7.89 -11.26
CA LEU A 149 4.68 -7.06 -10.67
C LEU A 149 5.44 -6.33 -11.77
N LEU A 150 5.28 -5.01 -11.86
CA LEU A 150 6.00 -4.16 -12.82
C LEU A 150 6.85 -3.13 -12.08
N LEU A 151 8.10 -2.99 -12.49
CA LEU A 151 8.98 -1.89 -12.10
C LEU A 151 9.24 -0.99 -13.30
N LEU A 152 8.84 0.27 -13.17
CA LEU A 152 9.18 1.35 -14.10
C LEU A 152 10.34 2.15 -13.49
N ASP A 153 11.55 1.82 -13.92
CA ASP A 153 12.80 2.36 -13.39
C ASP A 153 13.15 3.69 -14.08
N THR A 154 13.15 4.78 -13.30
CA THR A 154 13.45 6.14 -13.76
C THR A 154 14.92 6.52 -13.60
N ARG A 155 15.78 5.58 -13.20
CA ARG A 155 17.22 5.79 -13.04
C ARG A 155 17.85 6.38 -14.31
N MET A 156 18.73 7.35 -14.10
CA MET A 156 19.62 7.94 -15.13
C MET A 156 20.42 6.85 -15.88
N PRO A 157 20.30 6.73 -17.21
CA PRO A 157 21.28 6.04 -18.02
C PRO A 157 22.66 6.70 -17.86
N TYR A 158 23.74 5.91 -17.88
CA TYR A 158 25.10 6.46 -17.79
C TYR A 158 25.32 7.52 -18.89
N GLY A 159 25.67 8.75 -18.48
CA GLY A 159 25.97 9.87 -19.38
C GLY A 159 24.79 10.79 -19.70
N ALA A 160 23.56 10.49 -19.27
CA ALA A 160 22.44 11.42 -19.39
C ALA A 160 22.59 12.60 -18.41
N LEU A 161 22.31 13.83 -18.87
CA LEU A 161 22.43 15.05 -18.05
C LEU A 161 21.19 15.29 -17.18
N ASP A 162 20.01 14.90 -17.66
CA ASP A 162 18.72 15.02 -16.97
C ASP A 162 17.73 14.00 -17.55
N THR A 163 16.97 13.29 -16.70
CA THR A 163 15.86 12.43 -17.13
C THR A 163 14.50 13.11 -17.00
N GLY A 164 14.41 14.28 -16.37
CA GLY A 164 13.13 14.91 -16.01
C GLY A 164 12.45 14.27 -14.81
N CYS A 165 13.07 13.28 -14.14
CA CYS A 165 12.55 12.59 -12.96
C CYS A 165 13.31 12.97 -11.68
N GLY A 166 13.75 14.22 -11.54
CA GLY A 166 14.38 14.72 -10.32
C GLY A 166 13.35 15.01 -9.22
N GLU A 167 13.69 14.72 -7.97
CA GLU A 167 12.84 15.11 -6.83
C GLU A 167 12.88 16.63 -6.60
N GLN A 168 11.73 17.21 -6.25
CA GLN A 168 11.55 18.61 -5.90
C GLN A 168 10.81 18.74 -4.57
N ILE A 169 10.87 19.91 -3.93
CA ILE A 169 10.14 20.21 -2.68
C ILE A 169 9.15 21.33 -2.95
N ASP A 170 7.89 21.09 -2.60
CA ASP A 170 6.84 22.11 -2.64
C ASP A 170 6.95 23.02 -1.41
N LEU A 171 7.80 24.04 -1.50
CA LEU A 171 8.02 25.02 -0.42
C LEU A 171 6.83 25.97 -0.20
N SER A 172 6.02 26.19 -1.24
CA SER A 172 4.88 27.13 -1.21
C SER A 172 3.59 26.53 -0.66
N GLY A 173 3.44 25.19 -0.72
CA GLY A 173 2.25 24.49 -0.29
C GLY A 173 2.52 23.57 0.90
N THR A 174 2.70 22.29 0.60
CA THR A 174 2.70 21.18 1.57
C THR A 174 4.00 21.00 2.34
N GLY A 175 5.11 21.56 1.86
CA GLY A 175 6.47 21.26 2.34
C GLY A 175 6.92 19.83 2.03
N SER A 176 6.22 19.12 1.13
CA SER A 176 6.47 17.71 0.79
C SER A 176 7.23 17.57 -0.52
N PHE A 177 7.79 16.38 -0.76
CA PHE A 177 8.48 16.08 -2.01
C PHE A 177 7.50 15.69 -3.12
N TYR A 178 7.82 16.08 -4.35
CA TYR A 178 7.14 15.64 -5.56
C TYR A 178 8.17 15.40 -6.68
N ASN A 179 7.73 14.75 -7.75
CA ASN A 179 8.54 14.39 -8.91
C ASN A 179 7.64 14.39 -10.14
N ASP A 180 7.77 15.45 -10.95
CA ASP A 180 6.97 15.65 -12.18
C ASP A 180 7.13 14.50 -13.16
N GLY A 181 8.37 14.07 -13.43
CA GLY A 181 8.62 13.00 -14.38
C GLY A 181 8.01 11.67 -13.96
N GLU A 182 8.05 11.33 -12.67
CA GLU A 182 7.31 10.16 -12.17
C GLU A 182 5.79 10.33 -12.33
N ALA A 183 5.25 11.53 -12.13
CA ALA A 183 3.83 11.79 -12.30
C ALA A 183 3.38 11.61 -13.76
N ASP A 184 4.20 12.04 -14.73
CA ASP A 184 4.00 11.80 -16.16
C ASP A 184 3.94 10.30 -16.46
N ILE A 185 4.93 9.55 -15.95
CA ILE A 185 5.06 8.11 -16.16
C ILE A 185 3.86 7.37 -15.58
N VAL A 186 3.45 7.72 -14.36
CA VAL A 186 2.26 7.15 -13.71
C VAL A 186 1.02 7.42 -14.55
N THR A 187 0.82 8.67 -14.97
CA THR A 187 -0.35 9.07 -15.78
C THR A 187 -0.42 8.26 -17.07
N GLN A 188 0.70 8.14 -17.79
CA GLN A 188 0.76 7.35 -19.01
C GLN A 188 0.54 5.85 -18.77
N HIS A 189 1.06 5.30 -17.69
CA HIS A 189 0.80 3.90 -17.33
C HIS A 189 -0.69 3.65 -17.03
N VAL A 190 -1.33 4.55 -16.29
CA VAL A 190 -2.77 4.49 -16.00
C VAL A 190 -3.59 4.60 -17.28
N LEU A 191 -3.24 5.51 -18.20
CA LEU A 191 -3.86 5.59 -19.54
C LEU A 191 -3.75 4.28 -20.30
N ASN A 192 -2.58 3.63 -20.28
CA ASN A 192 -2.37 2.34 -20.94
C ASN A 192 -3.22 1.22 -20.34
N LEU A 193 -3.38 1.18 -19.01
CA LEU A 193 -4.25 0.21 -18.34
C LEU A 193 -5.72 0.41 -18.73
N VAL A 194 -6.20 1.65 -18.72
CA VAL A 194 -7.57 1.99 -19.12
C VAL A 194 -7.80 1.71 -20.60
N HIS A 195 -6.83 2.01 -21.47
CA HIS A 195 -6.88 1.66 -22.89
C HIS A 195 -6.94 0.13 -23.13
N CYS A 196 -6.35 -0.66 -22.23
CA CYS A 196 -6.50 -2.12 -22.25
C CYS A 196 -7.87 -2.60 -21.72
N GLY A 197 -8.76 -1.72 -21.27
CA GLY A 197 -10.09 -2.06 -20.77
C GLY A 197 -10.17 -2.24 -19.25
N VAL A 198 -9.13 -1.89 -18.49
CA VAL A 198 -9.20 -1.88 -17.01
C VAL A 198 -10.09 -0.70 -16.59
N SER A 199 -11.11 -0.96 -15.77
CA SER A 199 -11.98 0.09 -15.26
C SER A 199 -11.17 1.11 -14.43
N PRO A 200 -11.34 2.43 -14.63
CA PRO A 200 -10.72 3.46 -13.79
C PRO A 200 -10.94 3.23 -12.28
N THR A 201 -12.15 2.79 -11.89
CA THR A 201 -12.50 2.50 -10.49
C THR A 201 -11.79 1.28 -9.90
N ALA A 202 -11.14 0.46 -10.72
CA ALA A 202 -10.35 -0.69 -10.31
C ALA A 202 -8.85 -0.35 -10.19
N ILE A 203 -8.48 0.92 -10.40
CA ILE A 203 -7.11 1.42 -10.35
C ILE A 203 -6.97 2.37 -9.16
N ALA A 204 -5.96 2.13 -8.33
CA ALA A 204 -5.52 3.06 -7.30
C ALA A 204 -4.09 3.54 -7.58
N VAL A 205 -3.88 4.85 -7.45
CA VAL A 205 -2.57 5.47 -7.52
C VAL A 205 -2.18 5.93 -6.12
N GLN A 206 -1.00 5.51 -5.67
CA GLN A 206 -0.49 5.76 -4.33
C GLN A 206 0.86 6.48 -4.40
N SER A 207 1.07 7.38 -3.46
CA SER A 207 2.40 7.94 -3.21
C SER A 207 2.61 8.17 -1.71
N PRO A 208 3.85 8.01 -1.20
CA PRO A 208 4.17 8.33 0.18
C PRO A 208 4.10 9.83 0.49
N TYR A 209 4.19 10.70 -0.52
CA TYR A 209 4.29 12.15 -0.34
C TYR A 209 3.01 12.86 -0.79
N ILE A 210 2.50 13.77 0.04
CA ILE A 210 1.22 14.44 -0.21
C ILE A 210 1.28 15.40 -1.41
N ALA A 211 2.42 16.05 -1.66
CA ALA A 211 2.61 16.89 -2.86
C ALA A 211 2.50 16.06 -4.13
N GLN A 212 3.10 14.87 -4.15
CA GLN A 212 2.96 13.94 -5.28
C GLN A 212 1.52 13.49 -5.48
N VAL A 213 0.77 13.24 -4.41
CA VAL A 213 -0.67 12.90 -4.49
C VAL A 213 -1.48 14.04 -5.10
N GLN A 214 -1.20 15.30 -4.75
CA GLN A 214 -1.86 16.46 -5.34
C GLN A 214 -1.53 16.58 -6.83
N LEU A 215 -0.25 16.52 -7.19
CA LEU A 215 0.23 16.57 -8.57
C LEU A 215 -0.39 15.45 -9.44
N LEU A 216 -0.39 14.21 -8.92
CA LEU A 216 -0.98 13.07 -9.62
C LEU A 216 -2.48 13.23 -9.82
N ARG A 217 -3.19 13.78 -8.83
CA ARG A 217 -4.63 14.04 -8.96
C ARG A 217 -4.90 15.07 -10.05
N GLU A 218 -4.19 16.20 -10.00
CA GLU A 218 -4.30 17.25 -11.02
C GLU A 218 -4.01 16.70 -12.42
N ARG A 219 -2.95 15.90 -12.58
CA ARG A 219 -2.59 15.35 -13.88
C ARG A 219 -3.58 14.33 -14.41
N LEU A 220 -4.15 13.50 -13.54
CA LEU A 220 -5.16 12.51 -13.95
C LEU A 220 -6.51 13.18 -14.29
N GLU A 221 -6.83 14.31 -13.65
CA GLU A 221 -8.04 15.11 -13.93
C GLU A 221 -8.02 15.75 -15.32
N GLU A 222 -6.84 15.95 -15.94
CA GLU A 222 -6.70 16.39 -17.33
C GLU A 222 -7.29 15.39 -18.34
N TYR A 223 -7.48 14.13 -17.94
CA TYR A 223 -7.97 13.05 -18.79
C TYR A 223 -9.36 12.56 -18.32
N PRO A 224 -10.46 12.99 -18.97
CA PRO A 224 -11.82 12.58 -18.56
C PRO A 224 -12.05 11.07 -18.50
N GLY A 225 -11.34 10.29 -19.33
CA GLY A 225 -11.39 8.83 -19.35
C GLY A 225 -10.79 8.15 -18.11
N LEU A 226 -10.09 8.90 -17.25
CA LEU A 226 -9.53 8.43 -15.99
C LEU A 226 -10.37 8.82 -14.77
N SER A 227 -11.56 9.40 -15.01
CA SER A 227 -12.50 9.70 -13.92
C SER A 227 -12.84 8.42 -13.13
N GLY A 228 -12.56 8.46 -11.83
CA GLY A 228 -12.76 7.34 -10.91
C GLY A 228 -11.48 6.60 -10.48
N VAL A 229 -10.32 6.90 -11.08
CA VAL A 229 -9.03 6.45 -10.53
C VAL A 229 -8.83 7.07 -9.16
N GLU A 230 -8.58 6.24 -8.15
CA GLU A 230 -8.40 6.74 -6.79
C GLU A 230 -6.94 7.15 -6.54
N VAL A 231 -6.71 8.41 -6.15
CA VAL A 231 -5.36 8.93 -5.84
C VAL A 231 -5.27 9.30 -4.37
N SER A 232 -4.33 8.68 -3.65
CA SER A 232 -4.24 8.83 -2.19
C SER A 232 -2.83 8.57 -1.65
N THR A 233 -2.58 8.97 -0.40
CA THR A 233 -1.36 8.53 0.28
C THR A 233 -1.51 7.10 0.75
N ILE A 234 -0.39 6.39 0.92
CA ILE A 234 -0.37 5.00 1.41
C ILE A 234 -1.16 4.88 2.72
N ASP A 235 -0.95 5.80 3.66
CA ASP A 235 -1.62 5.79 4.97
C ASP A 235 -3.15 5.96 4.84
N SER A 236 -3.60 6.79 3.91
CA SER A 236 -5.04 7.02 3.70
C SER A 236 -5.75 5.90 2.92
N PHE A 237 -5.02 5.05 2.18
CA PHE A 237 -5.59 3.92 1.44
C PHE A 237 -5.76 2.65 2.28
N GLN A 238 -5.53 2.72 3.59
CA GLN A 238 -5.68 1.56 4.46
C GLN A 238 -7.13 1.02 4.48
N GLY A 239 -7.27 -0.30 4.65
CA GLY A 239 -8.56 -0.99 4.63
C GLY A 239 -9.16 -1.17 3.23
N ARG A 240 -8.56 -0.55 2.21
CA ARG A 240 -9.00 -0.64 0.81
C ARG A 240 -8.04 -1.50 0.00
N GLU A 241 -8.45 -1.85 -1.21
CA GLU A 241 -7.69 -2.65 -2.19
C GLU A 241 -8.14 -2.27 -3.61
N ALA A 242 -7.31 -2.55 -4.61
CA ALA A 242 -7.62 -2.31 -6.01
C ALA A 242 -7.05 -3.43 -6.89
N ASP A 243 -7.66 -3.71 -8.04
CA ASP A 243 -7.15 -4.71 -8.98
C ASP A 243 -5.76 -4.30 -9.49
N ALA A 244 -5.58 -3.02 -9.80
CA ALA A 244 -4.30 -2.42 -10.16
C ALA A 244 -3.90 -1.32 -9.17
N VAL A 245 -2.67 -1.37 -8.67
CA VAL A 245 -2.08 -0.29 -7.87
C VAL A 245 -0.84 0.25 -8.56
N VAL A 246 -0.72 1.57 -8.68
CA VAL A 246 0.47 2.25 -9.21
C VAL A 246 1.08 3.10 -8.11
N ILE A 247 2.35 2.87 -7.78
CA ILE A 247 3.05 3.51 -6.67
C ILE A 247 4.17 4.39 -7.21
N SER A 248 4.08 5.70 -7.00
CA SER A 248 5.20 6.62 -7.26
C SER A 248 6.01 6.84 -5.98
N MET A 249 7.31 6.56 -6.04
CA MET A 249 8.21 6.61 -4.88
C MET A 249 8.87 7.97 -4.68
N VAL A 250 8.86 8.84 -5.70
CA VAL A 250 9.25 10.26 -5.68
C VAL A 250 10.75 10.50 -5.55
N ARG A 251 11.42 9.79 -4.63
CA ARG A 251 12.79 10.03 -4.23
C ARG A 251 13.77 9.66 -5.34
N SER A 252 14.53 10.66 -5.79
CA SER A 252 15.50 10.58 -6.89
C SER A 252 16.58 11.63 -6.62
N ASN A 253 17.67 11.22 -5.97
CA ASN A 253 18.74 12.13 -5.56
C ASN A 253 20.13 11.45 -5.54
N PRO A 254 21.22 12.20 -5.78
CA PRO A 254 22.57 11.64 -5.85
C PRO A 254 23.08 11.02 -4.54
N LEU A 255 22.48 11.36 -3.39
CA LEU A 255 22.91 10.91 -2.07
C LEU A 255 22.31 9.55 -1.68
N GLY A 256 21.37 8.99 -2.46
CA GLY A 256 20.67 7.77 -2.08
C GLY A 256 19.75 7.94 -0.87
N ALA A 257 19.32 9.18 -0.59
CA ALA A 257 18.47 9.50 0.56
C ALA A 257 17.02 9.09 0.30
N VAL A 258 16.63 7.93 0.82
CA VAL A 258 15.27 7.38 0.67
C VAL A 258 14.23 7.99 1.63
N GLY A 259 14.65 8.70 2.68
CA GLY A 259 13.74 9.24 3.69
C GLY A 259 12.94 8.14 4.41
N PHE A 260 11.64 8.37 4.62
CA PHE A 260 10.76 7.42 5.32
C PHE A 260 10.26 6.26 4.44
N LEU A 261 10.65 6.21 3.16
CA LEU A 261 10.32 5.07 2.27
C LEU A 261 10.83 3.73 2.81
N GLY A 262 11.86 3.75 3.66
CA GLY A 262 12.40 2.58 4.32
C GLY A 262 11.49 1.95 5.39
N ASP A 263 10.36 2.59 5.72
CA ASP A 263 9.35 2.01 6.61
C ASP A 263 8.73 0.75 5.97
N SER A 264 9.10 -0.41 6.51
CA SER A 264 8.68 -1.70 5.99
C SER A 264 7.18 -1.93 6.11
N ARG A 265 6.54 -1.40 7.15
CA ARG A 265 5.10 -1.55 7.39
C ARG A 265 4.30 -0.75 6.36
N ARG A 266 4.72 0.48 6.06
CA ARG A 266 4.10 1.30 5.00
C ARG A 266 4.25 0.67 3.63
N MET A 267 5.44 0.18 3.29
CA MET A 267 5.66 -0.47 2.00
C MET A 267 4.88 -1.79 1.89
N ASN A 268 4.80 -2.56 2.97
CA ASN A 268 3.95 -3.75 3.02
C ASN A 268 2.51 -3.38 2.71
N VAL A 269 1.97 -2.32 3.34
CA VAL A 269 0.62 -1.84 2.99
C VAL A 269 0.54 -1.51 1.52
N ALA A 270 1.38 -0.62 0.99
CA ALA A 270 1.31 -0.14 -0.39
C ALA A 270 1.28 -1.29 -1.42
N ILE A 271 2.18 -2.26 -1.28
CA ILE A 271 2.27 -3.41 -2.21
C ILE A 271 1.07 -4.36 -2.03
N THR A 272 0.64 -4.62 -0.79
CA THR A 272 -0.45 -5.56 -0.50
C THR A 272 -1.86 -5.01 -0.78
N ARG A 273 -1.95 -3.77 -1.28
CA ARG A 273 -3.21 -3.19 -1.78
C ARG A 273 -3.60 -3.70 -3.16
N ALA A 274 -2.64 -4.25 -3.91
CA ALA A 274 -2.87 -4.74 -5.26
C ALA A 274 -3.38 -6.18 -5.27
N CYS A 275 -4.52 -6.41 -5.90
CA CYS A 275 -5.05 -7.77 -6.08
C CYS A 275 -4.36 -8.47 -7.25
N ARG A 276 -4.22 -7.79 -8.41
CA ARG A 276 -3.82 -8.43 -9.68
C ARG A 276 -2.57 -7.84 -10.30
N HIS A 277 -2.32 -6.55 -10.07
CA HIS A 277 -1.20 -5.82 -10.68
C HIS A 277 -0.71 -4.72 -9.76
N VAL A 278 0.59 -4.70 -9.47
CA VAL A 278 1.25 -3.54 -8.84
C VAL A 278 2.38 -3.05 -9.73
N THR A 279 2.39 -1.75 -9.98
CA THR A 279 3.48 -1.05 -10.63
C THR A 279 4.19 -0.16 -9.63
N VAL A 280 5.51 -0.28 -9.53
CA VAL A 280 6.36 0.64 -8.76
C VAL A 280 7.11 1.51 -9.75
N VAL A 281 6.95 2.82 -9.63
CA VAL A 281 7.70 3.83 -10.37
C VAL A 281 8.72 4.44 -9.42
N CYS A 282 10.02 4.27 -9.73
CA CYS A 282 11.08 4.81 -8.89
C CYS A 282 12.44 4.88 -9.58
N ASP A 283 13.32 5.73 -9.04
CA ASP A 283 14.74 5.71 -9.36
C ASP A 283 15.44 4.60 -8.55
N THR A 284 15.80 3.51 -9.22
CA THR A 284 16.46 2.39 -8.51
C THR A 284 17.83 2.74 -7.98
N SER A 285 18.53 3.76 -8.50
CA SER A 285 19.82 4.18 -7.97
C SER A 285 19.67 4.81 -6.58
N THR A 286 18.61 5.59 -6.36
CA THR A 286 18.26 6.10 -5.04
C THR A 286 17.70 5.02 -4.12
N ILE A 287 16.68 4.29 -4.58
CA ILE A 287 15.91 3.36 -3.74
C ILE A 287 16.74 2.16 -3.24
N CYS A 288 17.74 1.70 -4.00
CA CYS A 288 18.59 0.57 -3.60
C CYS A 288 19.46 0.84 -2.36
N HIS A 289 19.59 2.09 -1.91
CA HIS A 289 20.31 2.42 -0.67
C HIS A 289 19.56 1.96 0.59
N SER A 290 18.26 1.68 0.49
CA SER A 290 17.52 0.94 1.52
C SER A 290 17.66 -0.56 1.30
N THR A 291 18.24 -1.28 2.26
CA THR A 291 18.39 -2.74 2.17
C THR A 291 17.05 -3.47 2.03
N PHE A 292 15.99 -2.94 2.66
CA PHE A 292 14.64 -3.49 2.57
C PHE A 292 14.04 -3.26 1.18
N LEU A 293 14.09 -2.04 0.65
CA LEU A 293 13.54 -1.74 -0.69
C LEU A 293 14.36 -2.42 -1.80
N ALA A 294 15.68 -2.56 -1.64
CA ALA A 294 16.51 -3.31 -2.57
C ALA A 294 16.07 -4.78 -2.71
N ARG A 295 15.55 -5.40 -1.64
CA ARG A 295 14.98 -6.76 -1.71
C ARG A 295 13.65 -6.79 -2.45
N LEU A 296 12.79 -5.76 -2.29
CA LEU A 296 11.59 -5.59 -3.12
C LEU A 296 11.95 -5.48 -4.60
N LEU A 297 12.89 -4.61 -4.97
CA LEU A 297 13.31 -4.44 -6.36
C LEU A 297 13.90 -5.74 -6.95
N ARG A 298 14.67 -6.48 -6.15
CA ARG A 298 15.19 -7.80 -6.55
C ARG A 298 14.07 -8.83 -6.75
N HIS A 299 13.03 -8.79 -5.93
CA HIS A 299 11.86 -9.63 -6.07
C HIS A 299 11.11 -9.31 -7.36
N ILE A 300 10.85 -8.04 -7.65
CA ILE A 300 10.21 -7.61 -8.90
C ILE A 300 11.05 -8.03 -10.12
N ARG A 301 12.38 -7.87 -10.06
CA ARG A 301 13.29 -8.36 -11.13
C ARG A 301 13.19 -9.87 -11.37
N ARG A 302 12.91 -10.65 -10.33
CA ARG A 302 12.86 -12.12 -10.40
C ARG A 302 11.50 -12.67 -10.83
N TYR A 303 10.42 -12.05 -10.35
CA TYR A 303 9.05 -12.57 -10.52
C TYR A 303 8.14 -11.69 -11.38
N GLY A 304 8.64 -10.52 -11.78
CA GLY A 304 7.90 -9.51 -12.52
C GLY A 304 8.61 -9.08 -13.80
N GLN A 305 8.34 -7.85 -14.22
CA GLN A 305 8.98 -7.19 -15.35
C GLN A 305 9.64 -5.89 -14.90
N VAL A 306 10.75 -5.53 -15.55
CA VAL A 306 11.42 -4.25 -15.31
C VAL A 306 11.58 -3.53 -16.63
N LYS A 307 11.26 -2.24 -16.62
CA LYS A 307 11.44 -1.37 -17.78
C LYS A 307 12.08 -0.06 -17.35
N HIS A 308 13.13 0.34 -18.06
CA HIS A 308 13.66 1.69 -17.96
C HIS A 308 12.74 2.65 -18.71
N VAL A 309 12.37 3.75 -18.08
CA VAL A 309 11.43 4.73 -18.63
C VAL A 309 11.92 6.15 -18.36
N VAL A 310 11.62 7.05 -19.30
CA VAL A 310 11.77 8.50 -19.14
C VAL A 310 10.42 9.17 -19.41
N PRO A 311 10.15 10.37 -18.88
CA PRO A 311 8.95 11.13 -19.19
C PRO A 311 8.79 11.31 -20.71
N GLY A 312 7.56 11.23 -21.21
CA GLY A 312 7.25 11.26 -22.65
C GLY A 312 7.61 9.99 -23.44
N SER A 313 8.45 9.07 -22.93
CA SER A 313 8.75 7.81 -23.64
C SER A 313 7.59 6.83 -23.71
N LEU A 314 6.47 7.15 -23.08
CA LEU A 314 5.30 6.29 -22.94
C LEU A 314 4.16 6.65 -23.92
N ASP A 315 4.34 7.73 -24.69
CA ASP A 315 3.35 8.21 -25.64
C ASP A 315 2.97 7.12 -26.66
N GLY A 316 1.67 7.11 -26.97
CA GLY A 316 0.93 6.01 -27.59
C GLY A 316 1.60 5.34 -28.79
N VAL A 317 1.36 4.03 -28.87
CA VAL A 317 1.69 3.09 -29.97
C VAL A 317 3.12 2.54 -30.01
N SER A 318 4.16 3.25 -29.56
CA SER A 318 5.55 2.74 -29.68
C SER A 318 6.36 2.68 -28.38
N GLY A 319 6.03 3.49 -27.38
CA GLY A 319 6.81 3.60 -26.14
C GLY A 319 6.68 2.42 -25.18
N LEU A 320 5.44 2.11 -24.78
CA LEU A 320 5.01 0.86 -24.14
C LEU A 320 4.19 -0.02 -25.09
N GLY A 321 4.14 0.36 -26.37
CA GLY A 321 3.43 -0.39 -27.42
C GLY A 321 3.69 -1.86 -27.21
N PHE A 322 2.61 -2.64 -27.13
CA PHE A 322 2.43 -4.03 -26.67
C PHE A 322 3.53 -5.08 -26.95
N SER A 323 4.63 -4.71 -27.59
CA SER A 323 5.92 -5.39 -27.56
C SER A 323 6.45 -5.61 -26.14
N GLN A 324 6.80 -6.87 -25.91
CA GLN A 324 7.34 -7.39 -24.66
C GLN A 324 8.77 -6.85 -24.45
N PRO A 325 9.17 -6.45 -23.23
CA PRO A 325 10.51 -5.94 -22.98
C PRO A 325 11.56 -7.03 -23.25
N THR A 326 12.59 -6.67 -24.01
CA THR A 326 13.85 -7.42 -24.06
C THR A 326 14.61 -7.12 -22.78
N LEU A 327 14.73 -8.11 -21.88
CA LEU A 327 15.63 -8.00 -20.74
C LEU A 327 17.02 -7.65 -21.27
N PRO A 328 17.68 -6.56 -20.83
CA PRO A 328 19.09 -6.41 -21.11
C PRO A 328 19.83 -7.55 -20.44
N SER A 329 20.57 -8.32 -21.24
CA SER A 329 21.49 -9.33 -20.76
C SER A 329 22.52 -8.66 -19.84
N ILE A 330 22.53 -9.05 -18.57
CA ILE A 330 23.53 -8.58 -17.61
C ILE A 330 24.77 -9.48 -17.78
N SER A 331 25.84 -8.94 -18.35
CA SER A 331 27.21 -9.35 -18.02
C SER A 331 27.65 -8.67 -16.73
#